data_AF-A1ZRB2-F1
#
_entry.id   AF-A1ZRB2-F1
#
_cell.length_a   1.000
_cell.length_b   1.000
_cell.length_c   1.000
_cell.angle_alpha   90.00
_cell.angle_beta   90.00
_cell.angle_gamma   90.00
#
_symmetry.space_group_name_H-M   'P 1'
#
loop_
_entity.id
_entity.type
_entity.pdbx_description
1 polymer ?
#
loop_
_entity_poly.entity_id
_entity_poly.type
_entity_poly.pdbx_seq_one_letter_code
_entity_poly.pdbx_strand_id
1 'polypeptide(L)'
;MKKIYLLTRNRWKYREYQRFFAYYNIEVVMQNDFEYFEDTAGLMTAYVHLLQNDHKVLNVLFDETQLFRESDQKPLGNIDAQTDGMLVYATTTLYYFGKDKKVATISAAPHRGVIDYSAKSPDKKRYGWDDVFVLRPLGLSYQQLKQRGMKNHGRQEALAKFALQFLYYSQGIDLNFNALEQKQAIEFSEAIFKLVATHPLINSPTVKANKLTHLFDYALNNGGFFRSARNRRQKNYWAPGLNAGIPLVPKKDEVHEITFFVHDLCHFVLPDLVYSGEDAPLYDKVYVIYRMLSEALTLVIADMCFVHALVQDGVPYDFSKRKIYPLYQAILKKHPDISLNELWAANVQYCLLGDDSHYKYLITKEDRPVLKAFKAKYETFFVGDFRWTKHNLQYMKNNAGVFAHWHTSNREVFAQQGLWSIQDFTHQKLGLNLDTPLSNTALVHQVRDVVVQHYCQVMEGNFVWTQAEKLSNSFKKYMLGQMLIFYKMDFLPYSQFLQKKFNDALLHQSFDLPFIRRYRQMYADYLDMLETDYHLIHKDDVETYKEVYPIFDSFYVFYDRAPEAKASLKKMLDF
;
A
#
# COMPACT_ATOMS: atom_id res chain seq x y z
N MET A 1 8.60 -7.62 17.08
CA MET A 1 8.42 -6.24 16.56
C MET A 1 9.61 -5.41 17.01
N LYS A 2 10.10 -4.51 16.16
CA LYS A 2 11.15 -3.55 16.53
C LYS A 2 10.55 -2.42 17.38
N LYS A 3 11.36 -1.81 18.24
CA LYS A 3 10.92 -0.82 19.23
C LYS A 3 11.74 0.46 19.17
N ILE A 4 11.09 1.58 19.49
CA ILE A 4 11.74 2.86 19.78
C ILE A 4 11.26 3.31 21.15
N TYR A 5 12.17 3.70 22.03
CA TYR A 5 11.81 4.38 23.27
C TYR A 5 11.73 5.87 23.03
N LEU A 6 10.64 6.51 23.46
CA LEU A 6 10.48 7.95 23.41
C LEU A 6 10.51 8.50 24.83
N LEU A 7 11.53 9.30 25.12
CA LEU A 7 11.63 10.05 26.37
C LEU A 7 10.65 11.22 26.29
N THR A 8 9.48 11.09 26.93
CA THR A 8 8.49 12.17 26.96
C THR A 8 7.51 11.99 28.11
N ARG A 9 7.10 13.10 28.72
CA ARG A 9 5.93 13.16 29.61
C ARG A 9 4.66 13.59 28.86
N ASN A 10 4.78 14.00 27.60
CA ASN A 10 3.69 14.49 26.77
C ASN A 10 3.03 13.35 25.95
N ARG A 11 1.78 13.03 26.30
CA ARG A 11 0.97 12.01 25.61
C ARG A 11 0.60 12.36 24.17
N TRP A 12 0.48 13.65 23.82
CA TRP A 12 0.21 14.07 22.44
C TRP A 12 1.40 13.81 21.53
N LYS A 13 2.60 14.18 22.00
CA LYS A 13 3.87 13.87 21.34
C LYS A 13 4.00 12.36 21.13
N TYR A 14 3.73 11.56 22.16
CA TYR A 14 3.74 10.10 22.05
C TYR A 14 2.83 9.58 20.92
N ARG A 15 1.59 10.08 20.81
CA ARG A 15 0.66 9.70 19.72
C ARG A 15 1.12 10.12 18.33
N GLU A 16 1.88 11.21 18.20
CA GLU A 16 2.48 11.62 16.92
C GLU A 16 3.59 10.66 16.48
N TYR A 17 4.48 10.30 17.41
CA TYR A 17 5.52 9.30 17.17
C TYR A 17 4.92 7.92 16.83
N GLN A 18 3.89 7.49 17.57
CA GLN A 18 3.19 6.24 17.27
C GLN A 18 2.64 6.23 15.85
N ARG A 19 2.00 7.33 15.40
CA ARG A 19 1.47 7.45 14.04
C ARG A 19 2.59 7.40 12.99
N PHE A 20 3.68 8.13 13.20
CA PHE A 20 4.81 8.14 12.27
C PHE A 20 5.47 6.76 12.14
N PHE A 21 5.79 6.12 13.28
CA PHE A 21 6.46 4.82 13.27
C PHE A 21 5.54 3.63 12.96
N ALA A 22 4.21 3.80 13.05
CA ALA A 22 3.25 2.83 12.57
C ALA A 22 3.42 2.54 11.07
N TYR A 23 3.79 3.55 10.26
CA TYR A 23 4.10 3.37 8.84
C TYR A 23 5.24 2.37 8.59
N TYR A 24 6.07 2.11 9.59
CA TYR A 24 7.21 1.19 9.54
C TYR A 24 7.01 -0.08 10.36
N ASN A 25 5.83 -0.28 10.94
CA ASN A 25 5.55 -1.37 11.87
C ASN A 25 6.51 -1.42 13.07
N ILE A 26 6.85 -0.23 13.60
CA ILE A 26 7.72 -0.05 14.76
C ILE A 26 6.86 0.38 15.94
N GLU A 27 7.02 -0.33 17.06
CA GLU A 27 6.38 0.01 18.32
C GLU A 27 7.11 1.19 18.97
N VAL A 28 6.35 2.20 19.41
CA VAL A 28 6.89 3.28 20.23
C VAL A 28 6.52 3.00 21.68
N VAL A 29 7.51 3.01 22.57
CA VAL A 29 7.35 2.84 24.01
C VAL A 29 7.61 4.18 24.68
N MET A 30 6.63 4.70 25.43
CA MET A 30 6.79 5.95 26.18
C MET A 30 7.59 5.69 27.45
N GLN A 31 8.68 6.43 27.64
CA GLN A 31 9.40 6.52 28.91
C GLN A 31 9.15 7.91 29.49
N ASN A 32 8.35 7.98 30.54
CA ASN A 32 7.95 9.21 31.22
C ASN A 32 8.57 9.37 32.62
N ASP A 33 9.12 8.29 33.16
CA ASP A 33 9.74 8.22 34.47
C ASP A 33 11.25 8.46 34.35
N PHE A 34 11.60 9.71 34.05
CA PHE A 34 12.98 10.22 34.10
C PHE A 34 13.04 11.43 35.05
N GLU A 35 14.14 11.59 35.79
CA GLU A 35 14.33 12.70 36.73
C GLU A 35 14.61 14.04 36.01
N TYR A 36 14.70 15.12 36.79
CA TYR A 36 15.18 16.39 36.26
C TYR A 36 16.61 16.22 35.72
N PHE A 37 16.92 16.88 34.62
CA PHE A 37 18.20 16.79 33.94
C PHE A 37 18.71 18.20 33.64
N GLU A 38 20.02 18.41 33.79
CA GLU A 38 20.67 19.71 33.51
C GLU A 38 20.76 19.95 32.00
N ASP A 39 21.06 18.90 31.23
CA ASP A 39 21.11 18.96 29.77
C ASP A 39 20.58 17.67 29.11
N THR A 40 20.20 17.80 27.85
CA THR A 40 19.57 16.74 27.07
C THR A 40 20.52 15.58 26.74
N ALA A 41 21.82 15.81 26.64
CA ALA A 41 22.79 14.74 26.42
C ALA A 41 22.95 13.86 27.66
N GLY A 42 22.96 14.45 28.86
CA GLY A 42 22.93 13.76 30.15
C GLY A 42 21.68 12.89 30.29
N LEU A 43 20.50 13.44 29.98
CA LEU A 43 19.25 12.68 29.94
C LEU A 43 19.38 11.46 29.02
N MET A 44 19.76 11.68 27.76
CA MET A 44 19.84 10.61 26.77
C MET A 44 20.82 9.52 27.23
N THR A 45 22.00 9.90 27.70
CA THR A 45 23.06 8.97 28.14
C THR A 45 22.59 8.03 29.27
N ALA A 46 21.76 8.51 30.20
CA ALA A 46 21.19 7.67 31.25
C ALA A 46 20.36 6.48 30.70
N TYR A 47 19.83 6.60 29.48
CA TYR A 47 19.00 5.59 28.82
C TYR A 47 19.73 4.76 27.76
N VAL A 48 21.06 4.88 27.60
CA VAL A 48 21.82 4.08 26.62
C VAL A 48 21.71 2.57 26.88
N HIS A 49 21.51 2.19 28.14
CA HIS A 49 21.36 0.79 28.57
C HIS A 49 20.19 0.07 27.87
N LEU A 50 19.13 0.80 27.48
CA LEU A 50 17.99 0.22 26.75
C LEU A 50 18.41 -0.37 25.39
N LEU A 51 19.39 0.24 24.72
CA LEU A 51 19.94 -0.27 23.46
C LEU A 51 20.89 -1.46 23.65
N GLN A 52 21.46 -1.60 24.84
CA GLN A 52 22.39 -2.68 25.17
C GLN A 52 21.64 -3.95 25.60
N ASN A 53 20.49 -3.78 26.25
CA ASN A 53 19.76 -4.87 26.88
C ASN A 53 18.73 -5.56 25.97
N ASP A 54 18.28 -4.92 24.88
CA ASP A 54 17.29 -5.51 23.97
C ASP A 54 17.60 -5.21 22.48
N HIS A 55 17.95 -6.27 21.73
CA HIS A 55 18.24 -6.25 20.28
C HIS A 55 17.04 -5.83 19.40
N LYS A 56 15.84 -5.76 19.97
CA LYS A 56 14.65 -5.24 19.29
C LYS A 56 14.56 -3.72 19.33
N VAL A 57 15.30 -3.07 20.23
CA VAL A 57 15.33 -1.60 20.34
C VAL A 57 16.20 -1.02 19.25
N LEU A 58 15.61 -0.19 18.40
CA LEU A 58 16.30 0.52 17.33
C LEU A 58 16.96 1.79 17.83
N ASN A 59 16.28 2.55 18.69
CA ASN A 59 16.79 3.80 19.22
C ASN A 59 16.03 4.26 20.48
N VAL A 60 16.61 5.26 21.15
CA VAL A 60 15.96 6.07 22.18
C VAL A 60 15.90 7.48 21.62
N LEU A 61 14.73 8.11 21.63
CA LEU A 61 14.48 9.41 21.02
C LEU A 61 14.01 10.42 22.06
N PHE A 62 14.41 11.67 21.87
CA PHE A 62 13.91 12.86 22.56
C PHE A 62 13.87 14.02 21.57
N ASP A 63 12.88 14.91 21.65
CA ASP A 63 12.86 16.11 20.80
C ASP A 63 12.51 17.38 21.57
N GLU A 64 13.08 18.49 21.13
CA GLU A 64 12.79 19.83 21.62
C GLU A 64 12.30 20.69 20.48
N THR A 65 11.17 21.36 20.68
CA THR A 65 10.64 22.34 19.73
C THR A 65 10.61 23.69 20.43
N GLN A 66 11.19 24.70 19.80
CA GLN A 66 11.20 26.07 20.29
C GLN A 66 10.76 27.04 19.19
N LEU A 67 10.14 28.13 19.60
CA LEU A 67 9.71 29.22 18.73
C LEU A 67 10.65 30.40 18.96
N PHE A 68 11.11 31.04 17.89
CA PHE A 68 12.08 32.13 17.92
C PHE A 68 11.53 33.34 17.19
N ARG A 69 11.90 34.53 17.65
CA ARG A 69 11.61 35.78 16.95
C ARG A 69 12.56 35.93 15.76
N GLU A 70 12.04 36.29 14.59
CA GLU A 70 12.90 36.50 13.42
C GLU A 70 13.82 37.72 13.57
N SER A 71 13.40 38.73 14.34
CA SER A 71 14.12 40.00 14.49
C SER A 71 15.43 39.88 15.28
N ASP A 72 15.46 39.06 16.33
CA ASP A 72 16.61 38.94 17.23
C ASP A 72 17.06 37.50 17.51
N GLN A 73 16.41 36.51 16.88
CA GLN A 73 16.71 35.07 17.01
C GLN A 73 16.67 34.56 18.46
N LYS A 74 16.01 35.28 19.38
CA LYS A 74 15.82 34.82 20.75
C LYS A 74 14.55 33.96 20.85
N PRO A 75 14.53 32.97 21.75
CA PRO A 75 13.32 32.22 22.05
C PRO A 75 12.16 33.17 22.39
N LEU A 76 11.00 32.92 21.79
CA LEU A 76 9.77 33.59 22.16
C LEU A 76 9.29 32.99 23.49
N GLY A 77 9.06 33.85 24.47
CA GLY A 77 8.49 33.49 25.76
C GLY A 77 6.99 33.19 25.65
N ASN A 78 6.17 33.94 26.37
CA ASN A 78 4.73 33.77 26.32
C ASN A 78 4.13 34.36 25.04
N ILE A 79 3.07 33.73 24.53
CA ILE A 79 2.27 34.28 23.43
C ILE A 79 1.07 35.03 24.00
N ASP A 80 1.04 36.32 23.75
CA ASP A 80 0.04 37.29 24.19
C ASP A 80 -0.26 38.34 23.10
N ALA A 81 -1.10 39.33 23.42
CA ALA A 81 -1.48 40.36 22.48
C ALA A 81 -0.31 41.23 21.98
N GLN A 82 0.82 41.29 22.71
CA GLN A 82 2.01 42.03 22.26
C GLN A 82 2.81 41.25 21.21
N THR A 83 2.60 39.94 21.13
CA THR A 83 3.22 39.07 20.12
C THR A 83 2.41 38.97 18.83
N ASP A 84 1.23 39.61 18.75
CA ASP A 84 0.40 39.60 17.56
C ASP A 84 1.09 40.26 16.35
N GLY A 85 0.98 39.65 15.17
CA GLY A 85 1.68 40.05 13.95
C GLY A 85 3.19 39.79 13.94
N MET A 86 3.76 39.22 15.00
CA MET A 86 5.20 39.01 15.10
C MET A 86 5.69 37.91 14.14
N LEU A 87 6.74 38.22 13.38
CA LEU A 87 7.43 37.23 12.55
C LEU A 87 8.27 36.29 13.42
N VAL A 88 8.00 35.00 13.27
CA VAL A 88 8.59 33.95 14.10
C VAL A 88 9.00 32.75 13.24
N TYR A 89 9.87 31.92 13.78
CA TYR A 89 10.18 30.62 13.21
C TYR A 89 10.26 29.54 14.28
N ALA A 90 9.77 28.34 13.96
CA ALA A 90 9.84 27.18 14.82
C ALA A 90 10.97 26.27 14.38
N THR A 91 11.80 25.83 15.33
CA THR A 91 12.85 24.82 15.10
C THR A 91 12.56 23.60 15.94
N THR A 92 12.87 22.41 15.42
CA THR A 92 12.85 21.18 16.20
C THR A 92 14.17 20.44 16.07
N THR A 93 14.71 20.00 17.20
CA THR A 93 15.89 19.12 17.24
C THR A 93 15.48 17.79 17.84
N LEU A 94 15.76 16.71 17.11
CA LEU A 94 15.63 15.33 17.55
C LEU A 94 16.98 14.83 18.03
N TYR A 95 17.03 14.34 19.25
CA TYR A 95 18.17 13.68 19.87
C TYR A 95 17.96 12.17 19.80
N TYR A 96 19.01 11.45 19.45
CA TYR A 96 19.00 10.01 19.25
C TYR A 96 20.40 9.43 19.51
N PHE A 97 20.53 8.11 19.52
CA PHE A 97 21.83 7.45 19.59
C PHE A 97 22.35 7.06 18.19
N GLY A 98 23.56 7.51 17.86
CA GLY A 98 24.28 7.12 16.65
C GLY A 98 24.70 5.65 16.64
N LYS A 99 25.32 5.19 15.53
CA LYS A 99 25.82 3.81 15.39
C LYS A 99 26.89 3.46 16.44
N ASP A 100 27.64 4.45 16.89
CA ASP A 100 28.65 4.37 17.96
C ASP A 100 28.04 4.48 19.36
N LYS A 101 26.70 4.51 19.47
CA LYS A 101 25.94 4.68 20.71
C LYS A 101 26.22 5.99 21.44
N LYS A 102 26.73 7.02 20.73
CA LYS A 102 26.82 8.39 21.26
C LYS A 102 25.56 9.18 20.91
N VAL A 103 25.25 10.17 21.73
CA VAL A 103 24.14 11.09 21.47
C VAL A 103 24.46 11.90 20.22
N ALA A 104 23.52 11.91 19.27
CA ALA A 104 23.57 12.65 18.03
C ALA A 104 22.25 13.42 17.84
N THR A 105 22.26 14.39 16.93
CA THR A 105 21.12 15.27 16.69
C THR A 105 20.73 15.34 15.22
N ILE A 106 19.44 15.48 14.96
CA ILE A 106 18.87 15.84 13.66
C ILE A 106 18.02 17.10 13.87
N SER A 107 18.33 18.17 13.14
CA SER A 107 17.54 19.40 13.18
C SER A 107 16.63 19.49 11.95
N ALA A 108 15.38 19.86 12.21
CA ALA A 108 14.42 20.25 11.19
C ALA A 108 14.79 21.60 10.58
N ALA A 109 14.36 21.85 9.35
CA ALA A 109 14.40 23.17 8.77
C ALA A 109 13.49 24.12 9.59
N PRO A 110 13.83 25.41 9.69
CA PRO A 110 12.96 26.38 10.35
C PRO A 110 11.64 26.55 9.62
N HIS A 111 10.52 26.30 10.30
CA HIS A 111 9.20 26.65 9.76
C HIS A 111 8.93 28.12 10.09
N ARG A 112 8.82 28.96 9.05
CA ARG A 112 8.62 30.41 9.21
C ARG A 112 7.13 30.76 9.18
N GLY A 113 6.74 31.68 10.05
CA GLY A 113 5.35 32.08 10.21
C GLY A 113 5.17 33.44 10.85
N VAL A 114 3.92 33.71 11.20
CA VAL A 114 3.49 34.88 11.96
C VAL A 114 2.59 34.42 13.10
N ILE A 115 2.61 35.15 14.21
CA ILE A 115 1.65 34.95 15.29
C ILE A 115 0.39 35.75 14.98
N ASP A 116 -0.75 35.06 14.87
CA ASP A 116 -2.09 35.64 14.86
C ASP A 116 -2.73 35.35 16.22
N TYR A 117 -2.56 36.27 17.17
CA TYR A 117 -3.12 36.14 18.51
C TYR A 117 -4.65 36.19 18.48
N SER A 118 -5.26 36.83 17.48
CA SER A 118 -6.71 36.90 17.33
C SER A 118 -7.33 35.53 17.00
N ALA A 119 -6.56 34.64 16.36
CA ALA A 119 -6.96 33.25 16.09
C ALA A 119 -6.88 32.33 17.32
N LYS A 120 -6.36 32.82 18.45
CA LYS A 120 -6.31 32.07 19.72
C LYS A 120 -7.71 31.68 20.12
N SER A 121 -7.97 30.38 20.29
CA SER A 121 -9.30 29.94 20.72
C SER A 121 -9.32 29.31 22.12
N PRO A 122 -10.46 29.44 22.82
CA PRO A 122 -10.60 29.03 24.22
C PRO A 122 -10.66 27.51 24.45
N ASP A 123 -10.60 26.68 23.40
CA ASP A 123 -10.71 25.22 23.53
C ASP A 123 -9.45 24.60 24.17
N LYS A 124 -9.63 23.78 25.21
CA LYS A 124 -8.55 23.11 25.96
C LYS A 124 -7.93 21.91 25.22
N LYS A 125 -8.47 21.50 24.06
CA LYS A 125 -7.93 20.38 23.27
C LYS A 125 -6.75 20.76 22.36
N ARG A 126 -6.27 22.01 22.40
CA ARG A 126 -5.10 22.48 21.62
C ARG A 126 -3.78 22.14 22.31
N TYR A 127 -2.72 22.10 21.51
CA TYR A 127 -1.35 21.90 21.98
C TYR A 127 -0.50 23.13 21.64
N GLY A 128 0.07 23.76 22.67
CA GLY A 128 1.00 24.88 22.51
C GLY A 128 0.42 26.05 21.72
N TRP A 129 1.06 26.37 20.61
CA TRP A 129 0.82 27.56 19.79
C TRP A 129 0.22 27.24 18.41
N ASP A 130 -0.32 26.03 18.24
CA ASP A 130 -0.84 25.53 16.95
C ASP A 130 -1.95 26.41 16.34
N ASP A 131 -2.77 27.07 17.15
CA ASP A 131 -3.91 27.88 16.69
C ASP A 131 -3.52 29.29 16.26
N VAL A 132 -2.44 29.81 16.84
CA VAL A 132 -1.94 31.18 16.59
C VAL A 132 -0.75 31.23 15.65
N PHE A 133 0.00 30.15 15.46
CA PHE A 133 1.10 30.12 14.51
C PHE A 133 0.61 29.85 13.09
N VAL A 134 0.67 30.88 12.25
CA VAL A 134 0.26 30.86 10.84
C VAL A 134 1.49 30.67 9.96
N LEU A 135 1.50 29.60 9.16
CA LEU A 135 2.57 29.35 8.19
C LEU A 135 2.52 30.40 7.07
N ARG A 136 3.64 31.10 6.87
CA ARG A 136 3.74 32.19 5.89
C ARG A 136 3.35 31.79 4.46
N PRO A 137 3.78 30.62 3.92
CA PRO A 137 3.48 30.26 2.52
C PRO A 137 2.00 29.97 2.24
N LEU A 138 1.24 29.61 3.27
CA LEU A 138 -0.14 29.15 3.14
C LEU A 138 -1.17 30.13 3.70
N GLY A 139 -0.75 31.01 4.63
CA GLY A 139 -1.69 31.81 5.41
C GLY A 139 -2.61 30.97 6.29
N LEU A 140 -2.23 29.73 6.61
CA LEU A 140 -3.00 28.81 7.44
C LEU A 140 -2.26 28.51 8.75
N SER A 141 -3.01 28.45 9.85
CA SER A 141 -2.48 28.01 11.13
C SER A 141 -2.23 26.50 11.17
N TYR A 142 -1.33 26.06 12.04
CA TYR A 142 -1.10 24.64 12.30
C TYR A 142 -2.38 23.90 12.72
N GLN A 143 -3.28 24.56 13.43
CA GLN A 143 -4.58 24.00 13.80
C GLN A 143 -5.50 23.82 12.59
N GLN A 144 -5.55 24.79 11.66
CA GLN A 144 -6.29 24.65 10.40
C GLN A 144 -5.73 23.53 9.54
N LEU A 145 -4.40 23.41 9.43
CA LEU A 145 -3.74 22.32 8.71
C LEU A 145 -4.01 20.96 9.37
N LYS A 146 -4.07 20.91 10.70
CA LYS A 146 -4.41 19.70 11.45
C LYS A 146 -5.84 19.25 11.18
N GLN A 147 -6.79 20.18 11.11
CA GLN A 147 -8.19 19.89 10.75
C GLN A 147 -8.31 19.35 9.32
N ARG A 148 -7.40 19.75 8.42
CA ARG A 148 -7.29 19.21 7.05
C ARG A 148 -6.50 17.90 6.94
N GLY A 149 -5.91 17.41 8.05
CA GLY A 149 -5.05 16.23 8.03
C GLY A 149 -3.73 16.44 7.28
N MET A 150 -3.24 17.68 7.18
CA MET A 150 -2.06 18.10 6.40
C MET A 150 -0.99 18.79 7.25
N LYS A 151 -1.12 18.78 8.58
CA LYS A 151 -0.14 19.41 9.46
C LYS A 151 1.18 18.65 9.38
N ASN A 152 2.17 19.21 8.68
CA ASN A 152 3.57 18.85 8.81
C ASN A 152 4.31 19.96 9.59
N HIS A 153 5.11 19.55 10.58
CA HIS A 153 5.81 20.45 11.50
C HIS A 153 7.22 19.91 11.77
N GLY A 154 8.11 20.74 12.34
CA GLY A 154 9.53 20.41 12.45
C GLY A 154 9.83 19.02 13.05
N ARG A 155 9.07 18.55 14.05
CA ARG A 155 9.21 17.17 14.56
C ARG A 155 9.00 16.09 13.49
N GLN A 156 7.99 16.21 12.64
CA GLN A 156 7.77 15.24 11.55
C GLN A 156 8.91 15.29 10.53
N GLU A 157 9.47 16.47 10.27
CA GLU A 157 10.64 16.61 9.40
C GLU A 157 11.91 15.98 10.00
N ALA A 158 12.16 16.20 11.30
CA ALA A 158 13.27 15.56 12.00
C ALA A 158 13.12 14.03 12.05
N LEU A 159 11.89 13.54 12.25
CA LEU A 159 11.58 12.11 12.18
C LEU A 159 11.74 11.54 10.76
N ALA A 160 11.37 12.30 9.72
CA ALA A 160 11.57 11.92 8.33
C ALA A 160 13.06 11.78 8.00
N LYS A 161 13.90 12.74 8.42
CA LYS A 161 15.36 12.64 8.29
C LYS A 161 15.92 11.43 9.04
N PHE A 162 15.42 11.14 10.23
CA PHE A 162 15.76 9.92 10.97
C PHE A 162 15.36 8.65 10.20
N ALA A 163 14.16 8.60 9.63
CA ALA A 163 13.69 7.45 8.87
C ALA A 163 14.57 7.18 7.64
N LEU A 164 14.94 8.23 6.90
CA LEU A 164 15.83 8.14 5.75
C LEU A 164 17.20 7.57 6.12
N GLN A 165 17.72 7.93 7.30
CA GLN A 165 19.03 7.48 7.76
C GLN A 165 19.01 6.04 8.32
N PHE A 166 17.93 5.61 8.96
CA PHE A 166 17.92 4.38 9.78
C PHE A 166 16.92 3.31 9.34
N LEU A 167 15.87 3.66 8.59
CA LEU A 167 14.76 2.75 8.26
C LEU A 167 14.71 2.36 6.78
N TYR A 168 15.46 3.05 5.94
CA TYR A 168 15.58 2.72 4.52
C TYR A 168 16.56 1.56 4.32
N TYR A 169 16.27 0.72 3.34
CA TYR A 169 17.19 -0.33 2.92
C TYR A 169 18.39 0.30 2.20
N SER A 170 19.57 -0.30 2.39
CA SER A 170 20.80 0.16 1.72
C SER A 170 20.71 0.00 0.20
N GLN A 171 19.96 -0.99 -0.27
CA GLN A 171 19.65 -1.27 -1.67
C GLN A 171 18.16 -1.61 -1.81
N GLY A 172 17.60 -1.41 -2.99
CA GLY A 172 16.25 -1.86 -3.30
C GLY A 172 16.14 -3.38 -3.16
N ILE A 173 14.97 -3.87 -2.77
CA ILE A 173 14.71 -5.31 -2.72
C ILE A 173 14.70 -5.87 -4.14
N ASP A 174 15.40 -6.99 -4.36
CA ASP A 174 15.46 -7.69 -5.65
C ASP A 174 15.20 -9.19 -5.46
N LEU A 175 15.02 -9.89 -6.57
CA LEU A 175 14.90 -11.34 -6.66
C LEU A 175 16.27 -12.01 -6.41
N ASN A 176 16.27 -13.20 -5.79
CA ASN A 176 17.51 -13.92 -5.50
C ASN A 176 18.03 -14.71 -6.71
N PHE A 177 17.14 -15.21 -7.56
CA PHE A 177 17.50 -16.10 -8.69
C PHE A 177 17.35 -15.39 -10.04
N ASN A 178 16.54 -14.33 -10.09
CA ASN A 178 16.23 -13.56 -11.30
C ASN A 178 16.45 -12.06 -11.08
N ALA A 179 17.60 -11.70 -10.52
CA ALA A 179 17.91 -10.31 -10.16
C ALA A 179 17.76 -9.36 -11.36
N LEU A 180 17.12 -8.21 -11.13
CA LEU A 180 16.83 -7.21 -12.15
C LEU A 180 17.72 -5.97 -12.03
N GLU A 181 18.38 -5.77 -10.88
CA GLU A 181 19.31 -4.68 -10.59
C GLU A 181 18.71 -3.28 -10.85
N GLN A 182 17.43 -3.10 -10.51
CA GLN A 182 16.73 -1.82 -10.70
C GLN A 182 17.42 -0.68 -9.95
N LYS A 183 17.57 0.46 -10.63
CA LYS A 183 18.20 1.67 -10.04
C LYS A 183 17.23 2.51 -9.23
N GLN A 184 15.93 2.40 -9.54
CA GLN A 184 14.84 3.10 -8.87
C GLN A 184 13.83 2.10 -8.32
N ALA A 185 13.02 2.53 -7.36
CA ALA A 185 12.04 1.62 -6.78
C ALA A 185 11.04 1.17 -7.85
N ILE A 186 10.54 2.10 -8.68
CA ILE A 186 9.78 1.77 -9.88
C ILE A 186 10.56 2.25 -11.09
N GLU A 187 10.86 1.34 -12.01
CA GLU A 187 11.53 1.64 -13.26
C GLU A 187 10.66 1.19 -14.43
N PHE A 188 10.18 2.15 -15.22
CA PHE A 188 9.51 1.87 -16.48
C PHE A 188 10.57 1.43 -17.50
N SER A 189 10.72 0.11 -17.64
CA SER A 189 11.70 -0.53 -18.51
C SER A 189 11.11 -1.80 -19.13
N GLU A 190 11.85 -2.38 -20.06
CA GLU A 190 11.51 -3.66 -20.68
C GLU A 190 11.83 -4.87 -19.78
N ALA A 191 12.40 -4.67 -18.58
CA ALA A 191 12.90 -5.76 -17.74
C ALA A 191 11.82 -6.80 -17.41
N ILE A 192 10.61 -6.35 -17.04
CA ILE A 192 9.49 -7.25 -16.76
C ILE A 192 9.01 -8.01 -18.00
N PHE A 193 8.90 -7.32 -19.12
CA PHE A 193 8.46 -7.93 -20.37
C PHE A 193 9.47 -8.97 -20.84
N LYS A 194 10.77 -8.67 -20.71
CA LYS A 194 11.85 -9.60 -21.01
C LYS A 194 11.84 -10.81 -20.08
N LEU A 195 11.68 -10.61 -18.77
CA LEU A 195 11.60 -11.72 -17.81
C LEU A 195 10.45 -12.67 -18.19
N VAL A 196 9.23 -12.15 -18.34
CA VAL A 196 8.06 -12.98 -18.66
C VAL A 196 8.20 -13.65 -20.02
N ALA A 197 8.77 -12.99 -21.04
CA ALA A 197 8.92 -13.56 -22.37
C ALA A 197 10.01 -14.64 -22.47
N THR A 198 11.00 -14.63 -21.59
CA THR A 198 12.21 -15.47 -21.74
C THR A 198 12.41 -16.46 -20.60
N HIS A 199 11.76 -16.29 -19.45
CA HIS A 199 11.99 -17.15 -18.30
C HIS A 199 11.54 -18.60 -18.60
N PRO A 200 12.41 -19.62 -18.44
CA PRO A 200 12.11 -21.00 -18.82
C PRO A 200 10.88 -21.58 -18.13
N LEU A 201 10.73 -21.37 -16.82
CA LEU A 201 9.57 -21.86 -16.06
C LEU A 201 8.24 -21.20 -16.48
N ILE A 202 8.25 -19.92 -16.86
CA ILE A 202 7.05 -19.19 -17.30
C ILE A 202 6.63 -19.64 -18.70
N ASN A 203 7.59 -20.09 -19.50
CA ASN A 203 7.41 -20.43 -20.91
C ASN A 203 7.56 -21.93 -21.19
N SER A 204 7.41 -22.76 -20.17
CA SER A 204 7.55 -24.20 -20.29
C SER A 204 6.45 -24.79 -21.19
N PRO A 205 6.67 -25.95 -21.83
CA PRO A 205 5.73 -26.52 -22.80
C PRO A 205 4.30 -26.66 -22.26
N THR A 206 4.15 -27.18 -21.04
CA THR A 206 2.82 -27.39 -20.45
C THR A 206 2.16 -26.08 -20.02
N VAL A 207 2.92 -25.09 -19.56
CA VAL A 207 2.38 -23.76 -19.22
C VAL A 207 1.78 -23.07 -20.46
N LYS A 208 2.45 -23.21 -21.62
CA LYS A 208 1.96 -22.72 -22.92
C LYS A 208 0.75 -23.54 -23.41
N ALA A 209 0.80 -24.86 -23.31
CA ALA A 209 -0.31 -25.73 -23.71
C ALA A 209 -1.59 -25.41 -22.94
N ASN A 210 -1.46 -25.05 -21.66
CA ASN A 210 -2.55 -24.63 -20.78
C ASN A 210 -2.91 -23.14 -20.93
N LYS A 211 -2.34 -22.43 -21.91
CA LYS A 211 -2.59 -21.00 -22.21
C LYS A 211 -2.36 -20.03 -21.04
N LEU A 212 -1.59 -20.42 -20.03
CA LEU A 212 -1.31 -19.54 -18.89
C LEU A 212 -0.48 -18.32 -19.30
N THR A 213 0.34 -18.45 -20.36
CA THR A 213 1.09 -17.33 -20.94
C THR A 213 0.18 -16.22 -21.48
N HIS A 214 -1.07 -16.51 -21.87
CA HIS A 214 -2.03 -15.48 -22.29
C HIS A 214 -2.47 -14.61 -21.11
N LEU A 215 -2.67 -15.22 -19.93
CA LEU A 215 -2.96 -14.49 -18.69
C LEU A 215 -1.80 -13.58 -18.30
N PHE A 216 -0.56 -14.08 -18.41
CA PHE A 216 0.63 -13.32 -18.06
C PHE A 216 0.80 -12.12 -19.00
N ASP A 217 0.62 -12.32 -20.31
CA ASP A 217 0.75 -11.23 -21.27
C ASP A 217 -0.34 -10.16 -21.10
N TYR A 218 -1.58 -10.61 -20.84
CA TYR A 218 -2.69 -9.73 -20.50
C TYR A 218 -2.40 -8.92 -19.23
N ALA A 219 -1.94 -9.57 -18.16
CA ALA A 219 -1.58 -8.92 -16.90
C ALA A 219 -0.53 -7.82 -17.10
N LEU A 220 0.50 -8.09 -17.93
CA LEU A 220 1.51 -7.09 -18.28
C LEU A 220 0.92 -5.89 -19.02
N ASN A 221 0.08 -6.14 -20.02
CA ASN A 221 -0.62 -5.06 -20.71
C ASN A 221 -1.58 -4.30 -19.79
N ASN A 222 -2.16 -4.98 -18.80
CA ASN A 222 -3.12 -4.41 -17.87
C ASN A 222 -2.45 -3.68 -16.68
N GLY A 223 -1.21 -3.24 -16.84
CA GLY A 223 -0.51 -2.35 -15.92
C GLY A 223 0.67 -2.97 -15.17
N GLY A 224 1.29 -4.01 -15.72
CA GLY A 224 2.41 -4.70 -15.08
C GLY A 224 3.73 -3.94 -15.17
N PHE A 225 4.28 -3.56 -14.02
CA PHE A 225 5.64 -3.04 -13.86
C PHE A 225 6.20 -3.49 -12.51
N PHE A 226 7.53 -3.51 -12.34
CA PHE A 226 8.15 -3.96 -11.11
C PHE A 226 8.34 -2.86 -10.06
N ARG A 227 8.32 -3.30 -8.79
CA ARG A 227 8.63 -2.47 -7.64
C ARG A 227 9.74 -3.11 -6.77
N SER A 228 10.92 -2.53 -6.84
CA SER A 228 12.07 -2.76 -5.95
C SER A 228 12.00 -1.83 -4.73
N ALA A 229 11.23 -2.23 -3.71
CA ALA A 229 11.00 -1.35 -2.55
C ALA A 229 12.31 -0.97 -1.83
N ARG A 230 12.46 0.31 -1.48
CA ARG A 230 13.60 0.89 -0.73
C ARG A 230 13.30 1.16 0.74
N ASN A 231 12.02 1.08 1.13
CA ASN A 231 11.60 1.21 2.51
C ASN A 231 10.38 0.32 2.81
N ARG A 232 9.97 0.29 4.07
CA ARG A 232 8.84 -0.53 4.53
C ARG A 232 7.50 -0.06 3.94
N ARG A 233 7.29 1.26 3.79
CA ARG A 233 6.05 1.86 3.26
C ARG A 233 5.80 1.44 1.82
N GLN A 234 6.82 1.55 0.97
CA GLN A 234 6.79 1.08 -0.42
C GLN A 234 6.56 -0.43 -0.48
N LYS A 235 7.20 -1.21 0.41
CA LYS A 235 7.10 -2.68 0.41
C LYS A 235 5.68 -3.20 0.66
N ASN A 236 4.94 -2.58 1.58
CA ASN A 236 3.62 -3.10 2.00
C ASN A 236 2.45 -2.48 1.23
N TYR A 237 2.69 -1.50 0.38
CA TYR A 237 1.61 -0.94 -0.43
C TYR A 237 1.16 -1.96 -1.48
N TRP A 238 -0.14 -2.14 -1.65
CA TRP A 238 -0.68 -3.10 -2.62
C TRP A 238 -2.03 -2.60 -3.14
N ALA A 239 -2.11 -2.28 -4.41
CA ALA A 239 -3.31 -1.80 -5.11
C ALA A 239 -3.21 -2.22 -6.59
N PRO A 240 -3.38 -3.52 -6.90
CA PRO A 240 -3.30 -4.03 -8.27
C PRO A 240 -4.24 -3.26 -9.19
N GLY A 241 -3.75 -2.90 -10.38
CA GLY A 241 -4.49 -2.09 -11.33
C GLY A 241 -4.25 -0.58 -11.24
N LEU A 242 -3.48 -0.10 -10.25
CA LEU A 242 -3.04 1.29 -10.13
C LEU A 242 -1.51 1.37 -9.95
N ASN A 243 -1.04 2.12 -8.94
CA ASN A 243 0.35 2.52 -8.78
C ASN A 243 1.19 1.62 -7.86
N ALA A 244 0.73 0.42 -7.55
CA ALA A 244 1.46 -0.47 -6.66
C ALA A 244 2.63 -1.19 -7.34
N GLY A 245 2.47 -1.59 -8.60
CA GLY A 245 3.42 -2.47 -9.28
C GLY A 245 3.49 -3.87 -8.66
N ILE A 246 4.21 -4.76 -9.33
CA ILE A 246 4.49 -6.13 -8.88
C ILE A 246 5.73 -6.09 -7.98
N PRO A 247 5.62 -6.45 -6.68
CA PRO A 247 6.76 -6.38 -5.78
C PRO A 247 7.81 -7.43 -6.15
N LEU A 248 9.08 -7.04 -6.06
CA LEU A 248 10.17 -8.01 -6.06
C LEU A 248 10.24 -8.64 -4.68
N VAL A 249 10.01 -9.96 -4.61
CA VAL A 249 9.96 -10.71 -3.35
C VAL A 249 10.92 -11.89 -3.42
N PRO A 250 12.14 -11.75 -2.86
CA PRO A 250 13.12 -12.83 -2.91
C PRO A 250 12.62 -14.05 -2.14
N LYS A 251 12.81 -15.25 -2.71
CA LYS A 251 12.54 -16.53 -2.04
C LYS A 251 13.81 -17.35 -1.86
N LYS A 252 13.68 -18.51 -1.20
CA LYS A 252 14.82 -19.39 -0.90
C LYS A 252 15.18 -20.32 -2.06
N ASP A 253 14.33 -20.39 -3.07
CA ASP A 253 14.50 -21.21 -4.26
C ASP A 253 13.78 -20.56 -5.45
N GLU A 254 14.29 -20.81 -6.66
CA GLU A 254 13.82 -20.19 -7.91
C GLU A 254 12.37 -20.54 -8.23
N VAL A 255 11.98 -21.81 -8.07
CA VAL A 255 10.62 -22.27 -8.36
C VAL A 255 9.61 -21.53 -7.47
N HIS A 256 9.88 -21.41 -6.18
CA HIS A 256 9.04 -20.65 -5.26
C HIS A 256 9.02 -19.16 -5.60
N GLU A 257 10.17 -18.58 -5.95
CA GLU A 257 10.27 -17.18 -6.37
C GLU A 257 9.37 -16.90 -7.59
N ILE A 258 9.46 -17.74 -8.62
CA ILE A 258 8.67 -17.58 -9.84
C ILE A 258 7.20 -17.90 -9.65
N THR A 259 6.83 -18.93 -8.87
CA THR A 259 5.41 -19.14 -8.55
C THR A 259 4.83 -17.96 -7.76
N PHE A 260 5.60 -17.36 -6.84
CA PHE A 260 5.14 -16.19 -6.09
C PHE A 260 5.01 -14.96 -7.00
N PHE A 261 5.95 -14.76 -7.93
CA PHE A 261 5.83 -13.74 -8.97
C PHE A 261 4.58 -13.96 -9.86
N VAL A 262 4.33 -15.19 -10.31
CA VAL A 262 3.13 -15.52 -11.11
C VAL A 262 1.85 -15.23 -10.33
N HIS A 263 1.81 -15.54 -9.03
CA HIS A 263 0.68 -15.19 -8.16
C HIS A 263 0.43 -13.68 -8.18
N ASP A 264 1.45 -12.87 -7.85
CA ASP A 264 1.36 -11.41 -7.81
C ASP A 264 1.01 -10.80 -9.18
N LEU A 265 1.56 -11.37 -10.26
CA LEU A 265 1.27 -10.96 -11.64
C LEU A 265 -0.20 -11.19 -11.99
N CYS A 266 -0.79 -12.33 -11.60
CA CYS A 266 -2.17 -12.65 -11.94
C CYS A 266 -3.20 -11.71 -11.29
N HIS A 267 -2.87 -11.00 -10.21
CA HIS A 267 -3.74 -9.94 -9.69
C HIS A 267 -3.99 -8.82 -10.71
N PHE A 268 -3.09 -8.62 -11.68
CA PHE A 268 -3.26 -7.63 -12.74
C PHE A 268 -4.22 -8.11 -13.84
N VAL A 269 -4.62 -9.38 -13.88
CA VAL A 269 -5.73 -9.84 -14.76
C VAL A 269 -7.05 -9.26 -14.28
N LEU A 270 -7.19 -9.08 -12.96
CA LEU A 270 -8.38 -8.58 -12.27
C LEU A 270 -8.04 -7.36 -11.40
N PRO A 271 -7.87 -6.17 -12.01
CA PRO A 271 -7.52 -4.97 -11.26
C PRO A 271 -8.59 -4.61 -10.24
N ASP A 272 -8.21 -4.03 -9.11
CA ASP A 272 -9.16 -3.66 -8.06
C ASP A 272 -10.24 -2.68 -8.59
N LEU A 273 -11.48 -2.84 -8.10
CA LEU A 273 -12.55 -1.88 -8.37
C LEU A 273 -12.23 -0.52 -7.75
N VAL A 274 -12.56 0.55 -8.49
CA VAL A 274 -12.33 1.94 -8.08
C VAL A 274 -13.48 2.43 -7.21
N TYR A 275 -13.16 3.06 -6.07
CA TYR A 275 -14.17 3.72 -5.25
C TYR A 275 -14.52 5.09 -5.83
N SER A 276 -15.78 5.29 -6.22
CA SER A 276 -16.29 6.53 -6.83
C SER A 276 -16.79 7.57 -5.81
N GLY A 277 -16.66 7.30 -4.51
CA GLY A 277 -17.20 8.15 -3.45
C GLY A 277 -18.64 7.85 -3.04
N GLU A 278 -19.33 6.94 -3.75
CA GLU A 278 -20.67 6.49 -3.37
C GLU A 278 -20.62 5.43 -2.26
N ASP A 279 -21.56 5.49 -1.32
CA ASP A 279 -21.67 4.54 -0.22
C ASP A 279 -23.01 3.81 -0.25
N ALA A 280 -22.96 2.48 -0.29
CA ALA A 280 -24.12 1.62 -0.11
C ALA A 280 -23.67 0.25 0.44
N PRO A 281 -24.46 -0.42 1.31
CA PRO A 281 -24.11 -1.74 1.84
C PRO A 281 -23.86 -2.80 0.75
N LEU A 282 -24.56 -2.72 -0.38
CA LEU A 282 -24.33 -3.61 -1.51
C LEU A 282 -22.95 -3.39 -2.15
N TYR A 283 -22.55 -2.12 -2.34
CA TYR A 283 -21.24 -1.78 -2.89
C TYR A 283 -20.11 -2.25 -1.98
N ASP A 284 -20.26 -2.09 -0.66
CA ASP A 284 -19.28 -2.58 0.32
C ASP A 284 -19.06 -4.09 0.16
N LYS A 285 -20.16 -4.86 0.06
CA LYS A 285 -20.11 -6.31 -0.15
C LYS A 285 -19.47 -6.68 -1.48
N VAL A 286 -19.88 -6.03 -2.57
CA VAL A 286 -19.32 -6.29 -3.91
C VAL A 286 -17.82 -6.01 -3.93
N TYR A 287 -17.35 -4.90 -3.38
CA TYR A 287 -15.93 -4.58 -3.30
C TYR A 287 -15.14 -5.64 -2.54
N VAL A 288 -15.61 -6.02 -1.35
CA VAL A 288 -14.92 -7.04 -0.54
C VAL A 288 -14.91 -8.39 -1.26
N ILE A 289 -16.04 -8.85 -1.80
CA ILE A 289 -16.11 -10.10 -2.56
C ILE A 289 -15.16 -10.07 -3.75
N TYR A 290 -15.18 -9.00 -4.54
CA TYR A 290 -14.34 -8.87 -5.74
C TYR A 290 -12.84 -8.96 -5.41
N ARG A 291 -12.38 -8.25 -4.37
CA ARG A 291 -10.97 -8.30 -3.96
C ARG A 291 -10.57 -9.68 -3.42
N MET A 292 -11.43 -10.30 -2.63
CA MET A 292 -11.17 -11.65 -2.11
C MET A 292 -11.21 -12.72 -3.21
N LEU A 293 -12.01 -12.51 -4.27
CA LEU A 293 -11.95 -13.34 -5.48
C LEU A 293 -10.60 -13.22 -6.17
N SER A 294 -10.00 -12.03 -6.26
CA SER A 294 -8.66 -11.85 -6.81
C SER A 294 -7.67 -12.82 -6.14
N GLU A 295 -7.58 -12.80 -4.81
CA GLU A 295 -6.74 -13.73 -4.02
C GLU A 295 -7.08 -15.22 -4.23
N ALA A 296 -8.38 -15.55 -4.24
CA ALA A 296 -8.82 -16.94 -4.39
C ALA A 296 -8.49 -17.52 -5.78
N LEU A 297 -8.61 -16.71 -6.84
CA LEU A 297 -8.37 -17.16 -8.21
C LEU A 297 -6.88 -17.21 -8.54
N THR A 298 -6.09 -16.22 -8.09
CA THR A 298 -4.62 -16.20 -8.31
C THR A 298 -3.94 -17.37 -7.59
N LEU A 299 -4.44 -17.76 -6.42
CA LEU A 299 -3.96 -18.94 -5.70
C LEU A 299 -4.16 -20.24 -6.50
N VAL A 300 -5.29 -20.42 -7.18
CA VAL A 300 -5.53 -21.59 -8.04
C VAL A 300 -4.63 -21.54 -9.27
N ILE A 301 -4.53 -20.41 -9.95
CA ILE A 301 -3.70 -20.28 -11.15
C ILE A 301 -2.22 -20.55 -10.82
N ALA A 302 -1.67 -19.87 -9.82
CA ALA A 302 -0.24 -19.94 -9.51
C ALA A 302 0.13 -21.23 -8.77
N ASP A 303 -0.56 -21.56 -7.67
CA ASP A 303 -0.12 -22.64 -6.80
C ASP A 303 -0.74 -24.01 -7.15
N MET A 304 -1.76 -24.08 -8.00
CA MET A 304 -2.28 -25.34 -8.54
C MET A 304 -1.88 -25.52 -10.01
N CYS A 305 -2.41 -24.70 -10.92
CA CYS A 305 -2.28 -24.94 -12.37
C CYS A 305 -0.84 -24.75 -12.88
N PHE A 306 -0.21 -23.62 -12.55
CA PHE A 306 1.17 -23.34 -12.94
C PHE A 306 2.14 -24.35 -12.31
N VAL A 307 2.01 -24.61 -11.00
CA VAL A 307 2.81 -25.64 -10.32
C VAL A 307 2.62 -27.03 -10.95
N HIS A 308 1.40 -27.42 -11.31
CA HIS A 308 1.14 -28.70 -11.96
C HIS A 308 1.80 -28.80 -13.33
N ALA A 309 1.77 -27.72 -14.11
CA ALA A 309 2.46 -27.66 -15.39
C ALA A 309 3.97 -27.90 -15.24
N LEU A 310 4.60 -27.30 -14.21
CA LEU A 310 6.02 -27.54 -13.91
C LEU A 310 6.30 -28.99 -13.52
N VAL A 311 5.37 -29.64 -12.80
CA VAL A 311 5.48 -31.07 -12.45
C VAL A 311 5.41 -31.94 -13.71
N GLN A 312 4.48 -31.66 -14.62
CA GLN A 312 4.33 -32.39 -15.88
C GLN A 312 5.55 -32.22 -16.79
N ASP A 313 6.17 -31.05 -16.78
CA ASP A 313 7.41 -30.77 -17.51
C ASP A 313 8.67 -31.33 -16.81
N GLY A 314 8.52 -32.04 -15.68
CA GLY A 314 9.63 -32.72 -15.00
C GLY A 314 10.59 -31.79 -14.25
N VAL A 315 10.15 -30.59 -13.86
CA VAL A 315 11.00 -29.64 -13.11
C VAL A 315 11.39 -30.23 -11.75
N PRO A 316 12.69 -30.31 -11.41
CA PRO A 316 13.13 -30.92 -10.16
C PRO A 316 12.89 -30.00 -8.97
N TYR A 317 11.80 -30.24 -8.22
CA TYR A 317 11.45 -29.48 -7.02
C TYR A 317 10.61 -30.32 -6.04
N ASP A 318 10.75 -30.03 -4.74
CA ASP A 318 9.89 -30.63 -3.71
C ASP A 318 8.56 -29.86 -3.61
N PHE A 319 7.63 -30.22 -4.49
CA PHE A 319 6.31 -29.60 -4.57
C PHE A 319 5.42 -29.83 -3.34
N SER A 320 5.76 -30.78 -2.45
CA SER A 320 5.03 -30.99 -1.19
C SER A 320 5.11 -29.79 -0.24
N LYS A 321 6.11 -28.92 -0.43
CA LYS A 321 6.27 -27.65 0.30
C LYS A 321 5.16 -26.63 -0.05
N ARG A 322 4.57 -26.72 -1.24
CA ARG A 322 3.42 -25.89 -1.66
C ARG A 322 2.13 -26.48 -1.10
N LYS A 323 1.76 -26.10 0.12
CA LYS A 323 0.66 -26.75 0.89
C LYS A 323 -0.68 -26.94 0.17
N ILE A 324 -1.01 -26.15 -0.84
CA ILE A 324 -2.22 -26.32 -1.66
C ILE A 324 -2.04 -27.36 -2.78
N TYR A 325 -0.82 -27.60 -3.26
CA TYR A 325 -0.56 -28.54 -4.34
C TYR A 325 -0.88 -30.00 -3.98
N PRO A 326 -0.55 -30.52 -2.77
CA PRO A 326 -1.01 -31.85 -2.34
C PRO A 326 -2.53 -32.00 -2.35
N LEU A 327 -3.28 -30.94 -2.03
CA LEU A 327 -4.73 -30.93 -2.16
C LEU A 327 -5.14 -31.05 -3.63
N TYR A 328 -4.49 -30.32 -4.54
CA TYR A 328 -4.76 -30.44 -5.96
C TYR A 328 -4.42 -31.83 -6.53
N GLN A 329 -3.31 -32.45 -6.09
CA GLN A 329 -2.98 -33.82 -6.48
C GLN A 329 -4.05 -34.83 -6.05
N ALA A 330 -4.59 -34.69 -4.83
CA ALA A 330 -5.70 -35.52 -4.36
C ALA A 330 -6.97 -35.32 -5.20
N ILE A 331 -7.23 -34.09 -5.66
CA ILE A 331 -8.33 -33.79 -6.57
C ILE A 331 -8.12 -34.50 -7.91
N LEU A 332 -6.96 -34.32 -8.55
CA LEU A 332 -6.65 -34.94 -9.85
C LEU A 332 -6.66 -36.47 -9.81
N LYS A 333 -6.27 -37.07 -8.68
CA LYS A 333 -6.37 -38.53 -8.46
C LYS A 333 -7.81 -39.04 -8.58
N LYS A 334 -8.79 -38.24 -8.13
CA LYS A 334 -10.21 -38.61 -8.15
C LYS A 334 -10.94 -38.10 -9.41
N HIS A 335 -10.58 -36.91 -9.87
CA HIS A 335 -11.16 -36.19 -10.99
C HIS A 335 -10.04 -35.73 -11.94
N PRO A 336 -9.50 -36.64 -12.77
CA PRO A 336 -8.37 -36.31 -13.66
C PRO A 336 -8.71 -35.23 -14.69
N ASP A 337 -9.98 -35.14 -15.09
CA ASP A 337 -10.48 -34.18 -16.10
C ASP A 337 -11.16 -32.96 -15.47
N ILE A 338 -10.87 -32.64 -14.20
CA ILE A 338 -11.51 -31.50 -13.53
C ILE A 338 -11.27 -30.18 -14.26
N SER A 339 -12.34 -29.40 -14.46
CA SER A 339 -12.21 -28.10 -15.10
C SER A 339 -11.65 -27.03 -14.16
N LEU A 340 -11.02 -26.01 -14.74
CA LEU A 340 -10.55 -24.84 -14.00
C LEU A 340 -11.70 -24.11 -13.26
N ASN A 341 -12.89 -24.07 -13.88
CA ASN A 341 -14.07 -23.48 -13.27
C ASN A 341 -14.50 -24.24 -11.99
N GLU A 342 -14.44 -25.57 -11.99
CA GLU A 342 -14.76 -26.37 -10.79
C GLU A 342 -13.73 -26.16 -9.67
N LEU A 343 -12.44 -26.04 -10.02
CA LEU A 343 -11.37 -25.73 -9.06
C LEU A 343 -11.59 -24.36 -8.42
N TRP A 344 -11.86 -23.34 -9.24
CA TRP A 344 -12.19 -22.00 -8.74
C TRP A 344 -13.45 -22.00 -7.91
N ALA A 345 -14.52 -22.68 -8.33
CA ALA A 345 -15.74 -22.76 -7.56
C ALA A 345 -15.49 -23.37 -6.16
N ALA A 346 -14.69 -24.44 -6.05
CA ALA A 346 -14.34 -25.02 -4.76
C ALA A 346 -13.49 -24.07 -3.90
N ASN A 347 -12.49 -23.40 -4.49
CA ASN A 347 -11.63 -22.51 -3.73
C ASN A 347 -12.37 -21.25 -3.26
N VAL A 348 -13.18 -20.64 -4.13
CA VAL A 348 -14.00 -19.47 -3.81
C VAL A 348 -15.00 -19.80 -2.70
N GLN A 349 -15.69 -20.94 -2.80
CA GLN A 349 -16.63 -21.41 -1.77
C GLN A 349 -15.94 -21.47 -0.39
N TYR A 350 -14.73 -22.04 -0.33
CA TYR A 350 -14.01 -22.13 0.93
C TYR A 350 -13.48 -20.77 1.40
N CYS A 351 -12.79 -20.04 0.54
CA CYS A 351 -12.07 -18.83 0.92
C CYS A 351 -13.01 -17.67 1.29
N LEU A 352 -14.16 -17.56 0.63
CA LEU A 352 -15.10 -16.47 0.86
C LEU A 352 -16.25 -16.84 1.82
N LEU A 353 -16.70 -18.10 1.83
CA LEU A 353 -17.85 -18.55 2.64
C LEU A 353 -17.45 -19.47 3.80
N GLY A 354 -16.18 -19.90 3.88
CA GLY A 354 -15.72 -20.86 4.89
C GLY A 354 -16.32 -22.25 4.74
N ASP A 355 -16.86 -22.58 3.56
CA ASP A 355 -17.50 -23.85 3.25
C ASP A 355 -16.57 -24.76 2.44
N ASP A 356 -16.17 -25.88 3.06
CA ASP A 356 -15.26 -26.88 2.48
C ASP A 356 -16.00 -28.08 1.86
N SER A 357 -17.32 -28.01 1.72
CA SER A 357 -18.17 -29.07 1.16
C SER A 357 -17.74 -29.49 -0.25
N HIS A 358 -17.47 -28.51 -1.13
CA HIS A 358 -16.99 -28.75 -2.49
C HIS A 358 -15.63 -29.45 -2.51
N TYR A 359 -14.67 -29.03 -1.67
CA TYR A 359 -13.40 -29.75 -1.58
C TYR A 359 -13.57 -31.17 -1.10
N LYS A 360 -14.43 -31.42 -0.10
CA LYS A 360 -14.74 -32.78 0.38
C LYS A 360 -15.38 -33.64 -0.70
N TYR A 361 -16.14 -33.05 -1.62
CA TYR A 361 -16.68 -33.74 -2.79
C TYR A 361 -15.59 -34.08 -3.80
N LEU A 362 -14.60 -33.21 -4.01
CA LEU A 362 -13.53 -33.40 -5.00
C LEU A 362 -12.39 -34.34 -4.55
N ILE A 363 -12.38 -34.79 -3.30
CA ILE A 363 -11.34 -35.71 -2.78
C ILE A 363 -11.94 -36.98 -2.17
N THR A 364 -11.08 -37.94 -1.83
CA THR A 364 -11.47 -39.15 -1.09
C THR A 364 -11.49 -38.90 0.43
N LYS A 365 -12.01 -39.84 1.22
CA LYS A 365 -11.99 -39.69 2.70
C LYS A 365 -10.57 -39.79 3.23
N GLU A 366 -9.74 -40.59 2.59
CA GLU A 366 -8.35 -40.88 2.92
C GLU A 366 -7.47 -39.63 2.69
N ASP A 367 -7.82 -38.79 1.71
CA ASP A 367 -7.11 -37.55 1.39
C ASP A 367 -7.53 -36.34 2.27
N ARG A 368 -8.49 -36.49 3.20
CA ARG A 368 -8.91 -35.38 4.09
C ARG A 368 -7.78 -34.73 4.91
N PRO A 369 -6.69 -35.40 5.29
CA PRO A 369 -5.55 -34.75 5.95
C PRO A 369 -4.91 -33.63 5.11
N VAL A 370 -4.84 -33.75 3.78
CA VAL A 370 -4.27 -32.68 2.93
C VAL A 370 -5.17 -31.45 2.90
N LEU A 371 -6.50 -31.64 2.90
CA LEU A 371 -7.46 -30.54 3.07
C LEU A 371 -7.30 -29.86 4.43
N LYS A 372 -7.12 -30.62 5.51
CA LYS A 372 -6.88 -30.04 6.84
C LYS A 372 -5.61 -29.18 6.88
N ALA A 373 -4.53 -29.63 6.24
CA ALA A 373 -3.27 -28.89 6.16
C ALA A 373 -3.41 -27.61 5.32
N PHE A 374 -4.14 -27.67 4.20
CA PHE A 374 -4.50 -26.49 3.41
C PHE A 374 -5.25 -25.46 4.27
N LYS A 375 -6.33 -25.87 4.92
CA LYS A 375 -7.15 -24.98 5.77
C LYS A 375 -6.33 -24.31 6.87
N ALA A 376 -5.53 -25.10 7.58
CA ALA A 376 -4.69 -24.61 8.68
C ALA A 376 -3.70 -23.51 8.24
N LYS A 377 -3.19 -23.58 7.01
CA LYS A 377 -2.35 -22.53 6.45
C LYS A 377 -3.20 -21.36 5.97
N TYR A 378 -4.07 -21.58 5.00
CA TYR A 378 -4.67 -20.52 4.20
C TYR A 378 -5.81 -19.77 4.91
N GLU A 379 -6.48 -20.35 5.92
CA GLU A 379 -7.51 -19.64 6.68
C GLU A 379 -6.98 -18.35 7.32
N THR A 380 -5.76 -18.39 7.87
CA THR A 380 -5.12 -17.22 8.49
C THR A 380 -4.80 -16.12 7.47
N PHE A 381 -4.39 -16.49 6.26
CA PHE A 381 -4.14 -15.55 5.15
C PHE A 381 -5.43 -14.85 4.72
N PHE A 382 -6.46 -15.62 4.34
CA PHE A 382 -7.72 -15.05 3.88
C PHE A 382 -8.41 -14.19 4.95
N VAL A 383 -8.42 -14.59 6.23
CA VAL A 383 -8.94 -13.74 7.32
C VAL A 383 -8.18 -12.41 7.40
N GLY A 384 -6.85 -12.47 7.22
CA GLY A 384 -6.00 -11.31 7.15
C GLY A 384 -6.35 -10.37 5.99
N ASP A 385 -6.51 -10.93 4.79
CA ASP A 385 -6.80 -10.17 3.58
C ASP A 385 -8.19 -9.54 3.61
N PHE A 386 -9.18 -10.20 4.23
CA PHE A 386 -10.48 -9.61 4.53
C PHE A 386 -10.36 -8.39 5.45
N ARG A 387 -9.56 -8.48 6.53
CA ARG A 387 -9.35 -7.37 7.47
C ARG A 387 -8.69 -6.18 6.76
N TRP A 388 -7.68 -6.45 5.94
CA TRP A 388 -6.99 -5.44 5.17
C TRP A 388 -7.90 -4.80 4.12
N THR A 389 -8.68 -5.60 3.39
CA THR A 389 -9.66 -5.12 2.41
C THR A 389 -10.73 -4.22 3.04
N LYS A 390 -11.30 -4.63 4.19
CA LYS A 390 -12.28 -3.82 4.93
C LYS A 390 -11.66 -2.52 5.46
N HIS A 391 -10.41 -2.56 5.91
CA HIS A 391 -9.70 -1.35 6.35
C HIS A 391 -9.54 -0.34 5.21
N ASN A 392 -9.10 -0.81 4.03
CA ASN A 392 -8.95 0.04 2.85
C ASN A 392 -10.30 0.64 2.43
N LEU A 393 -11.37 -0.16 2.40
CA LEU A 393 -12.72 0.34 2.10
C LEU A 393 -13.14 1.43 3.08
N GLN A 394 -12.95 1.21 4.38
CA GLN A 394 -13.29 2.23 5.39
C GLN A 394 -12.48 3.51 5.21
N TYR A 395 -11.20 3.41 4.86
CA TYR A 395 -10.38 4.58 4.54
C TYR A 395 -10.96 5.35 3.34
N MET A 396 -11.31 4.65 2.26
CA MET A 396 -11.88 5.27 1.07
C MET A 396 -13.20 6.00 1.39
N LYS A 397 -14.09 5.36 2.16
CA LYS A 397 -15.36 5.94 2.64
C LYS A 397 -15.15 7.19 3.51
N ASN A 398 -14.19 7.14 4.43
CA ASN A 398 -13.84 8.29 5.27
C ASN A 398 -13.30 9.48 4.46
N ASN A 399 -12.87 9.26 3.21
CA ASN A 399 -12.34 10.27 2.31
C ASN A 399 -13.18 10.42 1.02
N ALA A 400 -14.47 10.07 1.08
CA ALA A 400 -15.32 9.94 -0.11
C ALA A 400 -15.32 11.14 -1.06
N GLY A 401 -15.28 12.37 -0.54
CA GLY A 401 -15.24 13.58 -1.38
C GLY A 401 -14.02 13.64 -2.30
N VAL A 402 -12.84 13.27 -1.80
CA VAL A 402 -11.59 13.24 -2.59
C VAL A 402 -11.67 12.17 -3.67
N PHE A 403 -12.16 10.98 -3.33
CA PHE A 403 -12.34 9.88 -4.27
C PHE A 403 -13.39 10.19 -5.35
N ALA A 404 -14.50 10.84 -5.00
CA ALA A 404 -15.51 11.27 -5.95
C ALA A 404 -14.93 12.27 -6.96
N HIS A 405 -14.17 13.25 -6.49
CA HIS A 405 -13.55 14.23 -7.38
C HIS A 405 -12.49 13.59 -8.29
N TRP A 406 -11.66 12.69 -7.75
CA TRP A 406 -10.67 11.92 -8.50
C TRP A 406 -11.30 11.03 -9.56
N HIS A 407 -12.30 10.24 -9.19
CA HIS A 407 -13.02 9.36 -10.11
C HIS A 407 -13.68 10.15 -11.24
N THR A 408 -14.47 11.17 -10.89
CA THR A 408 -15.24 11.95 -11.87
C THR A 408 -14.33 12.65 -12.87
N SER A 409 -13.24 13.24 -12.39
CA SER A 409 -12.31 13.99 -13.26
C SER A 409 -11.48 13.10 -14.19
N ASN A 410 -11.36 11.81 -13.90
CA ASN A 410 -10.57 10.84 -14.67
C ASN A 410 -11.42 9.73 -15.31
N ARG A 411 -12.75 9.89 -15.34
CA ARG A 411 -13.70 8.83 -15.76
C ARG A 411 -13.35 8.23 -17.12
N GLU A 412 -12.98 9.07 -18.08
CA GLU A 412 -12.58 8.63 -19.42
C GLU A 412 -11.30 7.78 -19.40
N VAL A 413 -10.29 8.18 -18.63
CA VAL A 413 -9.03 7.42 -18.50
C VAL A 413 -9.29 6.09 -17.79
N PHE A 414 -10.12 6.07 -16.74
CA PHE A 414 -10.54 4.81 -16.09
C PHE A 414 -11.20 3.86 -17.09
N ALA A 415 -12.15 4.36 -17.89
CA ALA A 415 -12.82 3.56 -18.91
C ALA A 415 -11.84 3.03 -19.98
N GLN A 416 -10.94 3.87 -20.50
CA GLN A 416 -9.90 3.45 -21.46
C GLN A 416 -8.92 2.41 -20.89
N GLN A 417 -8.73 2.39 -19.57
CA GLN A 417 -7.85 1.46 -18.88
C GLN A 417 -8.57 0.24 -18.32
N GLY A 418 -9.87 0.07 -18.64
CA GLY A 418 -10.67 -1.07 -18.19
C GLY A 418 -10.87 -1.13 -16.68
N LEU A 419 -10.76 0.02 -15.99
CA LEU A 419 -10.91 0.13 -14.55
C LEU A 419 -12.35 0.49 -14.21
N TRP A 420 -13.07 -0.43 -13.57
CA TRP A 420 -14.47 -0.26 -13.22
C TRP A 420 -14.61 0.38 -11.84
N SER A 421 -15.55 1.32 -11.71
CA SER A 421 -16.01 1.73 -10.39
C SER A 421 -16.83 0.61 -9.74
N ILE A 422 -16.93 0.59 -8.40
CA ILE A 422 -17.75 -0.40 -7.68
C ILE A 422 -19.21 -0.31 -8.13
N GLN A 423 -19.71 0.91 -8.30
CA GLN A 423 -21.07 1.19 -8.77
C GLN A 423 -21.29 0.68 -10.21
N ASP A 424 -20.41 1.06 -11.15
CA ASP A 424 -20.55 0.66 -12.55
C ASP A 424 -20.46 -0.86 -12.70
N PHE A 425 -19.56 -1.51 -11.96
CA PHE A 425 -19.50 -2.97 -11.92
C PHE A 425 -20.80 -3.58 -11.38
N THR A 426 -21.32 -3.05 -10.27
CA THR A 426 -22.55 -3.55 -9.64
C THR A 426 -23.76 -3.44 -10.58
N HIS A 427 -23.97 -2.29 -11.21
CA HIS A 427 -25.13 -2.07 -12.06
C HIS A 427 -24.97 -2.64 -13.46
N GLN A 428 -23.81 -2.43 -14.10
CA GLN A 428 -23.63 -2.74 -15.52
C GLN A 428 -23.11 -4.16 -15.76
N LYS A 429 -22.33 -4.73 -14.83
CA LYS A 429 -21.80 -6.09 -14.96
C LYS A 429 -22.62 -7.12 -14.19
N LEU A 430 -23.09 -6.80 -12.99
CA LEU A 430 -23.93 -7.72 -12.21
C LEU A 430 -25.42 -7.53 -12.50
N GLY A 431 -25.86 -6.38 -13.02
CA GLY A 431 -27.28 -6.10 -13.24
C GLY A 431 -28.07 -5.93 -11.94
N LEU A 432 -27.40 -5.54 -10.85
CA LEU A 432 -28.01 -5.42 -9.52
C LEU A 432 -28.42 -4.00 -9.22
N ASN A 433 -29.57 -3.83 -8.56
CA ASN A 433 -30.00 -2.56 -7.97
C ASN A 433 -29.74 -2.57 -6.46
N LEU A 434 -29.73 -1.40 -5.82
CA LEU A 434 -29.43 -1.28 -4.39
C LEU A 434 -30.40 -2.08 -3.50
N ASP A 435 -31.66 -2.20 -3.93
CA ASP A 435 -32.71 -2.92 -3.20
C ASP A 435 -32.79 -4.41 -3.55
N THR A 436 -31.87 -4.94 -4.38
CA THR A 436 -31.93 -6.35 -4.79
C THR A 436 -31.68 -7.29 -3.60
N PRO A 437 -32.67 -8.12 -3.18
CA PRO A 437 -32.50 -9.00 -2.04
C PRO A 437 -31.64 -10.21 -2.43
N LEU A 438 -30.38 -10.23 -1.97
CA LEU A 438 -29.44 -11.32 -2.22
C LEU A 438 -28.79 -11.78 -0.92
N SER A 439 -28.71 -13.11 -0.76
CA SER A 439 -27.84 -13.69 0.27
C SER A 439 -26.38 -13.48 -0.11
N ASN A 440 -25.49 -13.46 0.89
CA ASN A 440 -24.05 -13.36 0.65
C ASN A 440 -23.55 -14.47 -0.29
N THR A 441 -24.06 -15.70 -0.14
CA THR A 441 -23.73 -16.83 -1.02
C THR A 441 -24.13 -16.56 -2.47
N ALA A 442 -25.36 -16.08 -2.70
CA ALA A 442 -25.83 -15.76 -4.04
C ALA A 442 -24.99 -14.65 -4.69
N LEU A 443 -24.66 -13.60 -3.91
CA LEU A 443 -23.81 -12.51 -4.38
C LEU A 443 -22.39 -13.00 -4.72
N VAL A 444 -21.79 -13.85 -3.89
CA VAL A 444 -20.46 -14.44 -4.17
C VAL A 444 -20.47 -15.21 -5.49
N HIS A 445 -21.49 -16.03 -5.73
CA HIS A 445 -21.61 -16.77 -6.99
C HIS A 445 -21.77 -15.84 -8.19
N GLN A 446 -22.60 -14.81 -8.09
CA GLN A 446 -22.84 -13.89 -9.18
C GLN A 446 -21.58 -13.07 -9.55
N VAL A 447 -20.84 -12.56 -8.54
CA VAL A 447 -19.57 -11.87 -8.79
C VAL A 447 -18.54 -12.84 -9.36
N ARG A 448 -18.44 -14.06 -8.80
CA ARG A 448 -17.54 -15.11 -9.32
C ARG A 448 -17.78 -15.38 -10.79
N ASP A 449 -19.04 -15.55 -11.20
CA ASP A 449 -19.35 -15.95 -12.58
C ASP A 449 -18.89 -14.91 -13.60
N VAL A 450 -19.10 -13.62 -13.31
CA VAL A 450 -18.58 -12.52 -14.14
C VAL A 450 -17.05 -12.51 -14.18
N VAL A 451 -16.40 -12.68 -13.02
CA VAL A 451 -14.94 -12.66 -12.92
C VAL A 451 -14.30 -13.87 -13.63
N VAL A 452 -14.84 -15.08 -13.43
CA VAL A 452 -14.35 -16.29 -14.08
C VAL A 452 -14.55 -16.22 -15.59
N GLN A 453 -15.68 -15.68 -16.06
CA GLN A 453 -15.90 -15.45 -17.48
C GLN A 453 -14.80 -14.55 -18.08
N HIS A 454 -14.41 -13.48 -17.38
CA HIS A 454 -13.30 -12.62 -17.80
C HIS A 454 -11.99 -13.39 -17.90
N TYR A 455 -11.63 -14.19 -16.89
CA TYR A 455 -10.42 -15.04 -16.95
C TYR A 455 -10.45 -16.01 -18.14
N CYS A 456 -11.57 -16.69 -18.38
CA CYS A 456 -11.73 -17.59 -19.52
C CYS A 456 -11.58 -16.85 -20.85
N GLN A 457 -12.17 -15.66 -20.98
CA GLN A 457 -11.99 -14.80 -22.16
C GLN A 457 -10.54 -14.40 -22.37
N VAL A 458 -9.80 -14.13 -21.30
CA VAL A 458 -8.37 -13.80 -21.39
C VAL A 458 -7.54 -15.01 -21.83
N MET A 459 -7.79 -16.19 -21.25
CA MET A 459 -7.08 -17.42 -21.63
C MET A 459 -7.33 -17.83 -23.08
N GLU A 460 -8.57 -17.68 -23.55
CA GLU A 460 -8.96 -18.04 -24.92
C GLU A 460 -8.68 -16.94 -25.94
N GLY A 461 -8.41 -15.72 -25.49
CA GLY A 461 -8.10 -14.59 -26.36
C GLY A 461 -6.73 -14.71 -27.01
N ASN A 462 -6.62 -14.17 -28.22
CA ASN A 462 -5.34 -13.99 -28.92
C ASN A 462 -5.02 -12.49 -28.95
N PHE A 463 -4.48 -11.99 -27.84
CA PHE A 463 -4.12 -10.58 -27.73
C PHE A 463 -2.70 -10.35 -28.19
N VAL A 464 -2.49 -9.30 -28.99
CA VAL A 464 -1.17 -8.88 -29.44
C VAL A 464 -1.02 -7.41 -29.10
N TRP A 465 -0.10 -7.11 -28.19
CA TRP A 465 0.28 -5.74 -27.85
C TRP A 465 1.77 -5.55 -28.06
N THR A 466 2.11 -4.40 -28.63
CA THR A 466 3.48 -3.90 -28.69
C THR A 466 3.99 -3.59 -27.29
N GLN A 467 5.31 -3.60 -27.11
CA GLN A 467 5.91 -3.21 -25.83
C GLN A 467 5.60 -1.74 -25.47
N ALA A 468 5.52 -0.86 -26.46
CA ALA A 468 5.15 0.54 -26.26
C ALA A 468 3.72 0.69 -25.70
N GLU A 469 2.77 -0.13 -26.15
CA GLU A 469 1.41 -0.16 -25.60
C GLU A 469 1.40 -0.65 -24.14
N LYS A 470 2.10 -1.76 -23.84
CA LYS A 470 2.20 -2.29 -22.47
C LYS A 470 2.82 -1.27 -21.51
N LEU A 471 3.87 -0.59 -21.95
CA LEU A 471 4.54 0.46 -21.20
C LEU A 471 3.61 1.67 -20.99
N SER A 472 2.91 2.10 -22.04
CA SER A 472 1.93 3.20 -21.98
C SER A 472 0.82 2.91 -20.97
N ASN A 473 0.18 1.74 -21.05
CA ASN A 473 -0.88 1.33 -20.13
C ASN A 473 -0.40 1.21 -18.69
N SER A 474 0.82 0.68 -18.49
CA SER A 474 1.47 0.64 -17.18
C SER A 474 1.68 2.03 -16.60
N PHE A 475 2.15 2.99 -17.41
CA PHE A 475 2.33 4.36 -16.98
C PHE A 475 1.01 5.07 -16.67
N LYS A 476 -0.05 4.85 -17.47
CA LYS A 476 -1.39 5.42 -17.24
C LYS A 476 -1.94 5.01 -15.88
N LYS A 477 -1.96 3.71 -15.59
CA LYS A 477 -2.45 3.17 -14.32
C LYS A 477 -1.62 3.61 -13.14
N TYR A 478 -0.31 3.65 -13.31
CA TYR A 478 0.60 4.22 -12.32
C TYR A 478 0.23 5.68 -12.03
N MET A 479 0.14 6.53 -13.04
CA MET A 479 -0.14 7.94 -12.84
C MET A 479 -1.54 8.19 -12.28
N LEU A 480 -2.56 7.42 -12.68
CA LEU A 480 -3.90 7.51 -12.10
C LEU A 480 -3.86 7.38 -10.58
N GLY A 481 -3.11 6.40 -10.04
CA GLY A 481 -2.93 6.25 -8.60
C GLY A 481 -2.14 7.40 -7.96
N GLN A 482 -1.06 7.86 -8.61
CA GLN A 482 -0.25 8.98 -8.10
C GLN A 482 -1.03 10.29 -8.01
N MET A 483 -1.93 10.52 -8.96
CA MET A 483 -2.64 11.78 -9.13
C MET A 483 -3.64 12.07 -8.01
N LEU A 484 -4.03 11.07 -7.20
CA LEU A 484 -4.94 11.28 -6.06
C LEU A 484 -4.43 12.37 -5.09
N ILE A 485 -3.11 12.62 -5.03
CA ILE A 485 -2.54 13.72 -4.24
C ILE A 485 -3.00 15.11 -4.71
N PHE A 486 -3.22 15.31 -6.02
CA PHE A 486 -3.67 16.60 -6.56
C PHE A 486 -5.09 16.93 -6.07
N TYR A 487 -5.93 15.90 -5.97
CA TYR A 487 -7.30 16.00 -5.46
C TYR A 487 -7.34 16.23 -3.96
N LYS A 488 -6.38 15.65 -3.23
CA LYS A 488 -6.22 15.92 -1.79
C LYS A 488 -5.73 17.34 -1.53
N MET A 489 -4.98 17.93 -2.45
CA MET A 489 -4.38 19.26 -2.34
C MET A 489 -5.05 20.29 -3.28
N ASP A 490 -6.34 20.09 -3.56
CA ASP A 490 -7.11 20.88 -4.54
C ASP A 490 -7.22 22.37 -4.20
N PHE A 491 -7.04 22.74 -2.94
CA PHE A 491 -7.00 24.14 -2.49
C PHE A 491 -5.76 24.92 -2.98
N LEU A 492 -4.74 24.24 -3.51
CA LEU A 492 -3.60 24.91 -4.14
C LEU A 492 -3.86 25.07 -5.64
N PRO A 493 -3.78 26.29 -6.20
CA PRO A 493 -3.98 26.52 -7.64
C PRO A 493 -3.07 25.68 -8.53
N TYR A 494 -1.83 25.43 -8.10
CA TYR A 494 -0.89 24.62 -8.86
C TYR A 494 -1.28 23.13 -8.91
N SER A 495 -1.92 22.59 -7.86
CA SER A 495 -2.48 21.24 -7.87
C SER A 495 -3.57 21.10 -8.93
N GLN A 496 -4.48 22.07 -9.02
CA GLN A 496 -5.56 22.09 -10.02
C GLN A 496 -5.00 22.18 -11.44
N PHE A 497 -3.96 23.00 -11.64
CA PHE A 497 -3.25 23.09 -12.91
C PHE A 497 -2.64 21.74 -13.31
N LEU A 498 -1.91 21.10 -12.40
CA LEU A 498 -1.29 19.80 -12.67
C LEU A 498 -2.33 18.71 -12.88
N GLN A 499 -3.39 18.67 -12.08
CA GLN A 499 -4.53 17.78 -12.29
C GLN A 499 -5.00 17.84 -13.73
N LYS A 500 -5.37 19.02 -14.23
CA LYS A 500 -5.81 19.18 -15.63
C LYS A 500 -4.75 18.72 -16.62
N LYS A 501 -3.50 19.14 -16.42
CA LYS A 501 -2.39 18.81 -17.33
C LYS A 501 -2.11 17.31 -17.41
N PHE A 502 -2.20 16.59 -16.29
CA PHE A 502 -2.03 15.14 -16.27
C PHE A 502 -3.26 14.44 -16.84
N ASN A 503 -4.49 14.88 -16.54
CA ASN A 503 -5.70 14.31 -17.12
C ASN A 503 -5.67 14.37 -18.65
N ASP A 504 -5.41 15.56 -19.21
CA ASP A 504 -5.31 15.78 -20.66
C ASP A 504 -4.22 14.89 -21.28
N ALA A 505 -3.10 14.76 -20.58
CA ALA A 505 -1.98 13.95 -21.03
C ALA A 505 -2.29 12.44 -21.06
N LEU A 506 -3.00 11.93 -20.05
CA LEU A 506 -3.30 10.50 -19.93
C LEU A 506 -4.31 9.99 -20.96
N LEU A 507 -5.07 10.89 -21.61
CA LEU A 507 -5.98 10.56 -22.71
C LEU A 507 -5.26 10.22 -24.03
N HIS A 508 -3.96 10.50 -24.16
CA HIS A 508 -3.17 10.09 -25.32
C HIS A 508 -2.95 8.57 -25.35
N GLN A 509 -2.91 7.96 -26.54
CA GLN A 509 -2.89 6.49 -26.66
C GLN A 509 -1.53 5.84 -26.34
N SER A 510 -0.41 6.42 -26.76
CA SER A 510 0.94 5.86 -26.54
C SER A 510 1.90 6.86 -25.91
N PHE A 511 2.76 6.35 -25.02
CA PHE A 511 3.82 7.11 -24.37
C PHE A 511 5.17 6.45 -24.61
N ASP A 512 6.15 7.27 -24.99
CA ASP A 512 7.55 6.86 -25.04
C ASP A 512 8.26 7.12 -23.69
N LEU A 513 9.47 6.58 -23.54
CA LEU A 513 10.26 6.77 -22.33
C LEU A 513 10.58 8.25 -22.03
N PRO A 514 10.94 9.11 -23.01
CA PRO A 514 11.08 10.54 -22.79
C PRO A 514 9.84 11.21 -22.19
N PHE A 515 8.65 10.88 -22.68
CA PHE A 515 7.38 11.39 -22.14
C PHE A 515 7.20 10.95 -20.69
N ILE A 516 7.36 9.66 -20.40
CA ILE A 516 7.23 9.08 -19.06
C ILE A 516 8.17 9.79 -18.09
N ARG A 517 9.45 9.94 -18.46
CA ARG A 517 10.46 10.63 -17.63
C ARG A 517 10.09 12.07 -17.34
N ARG A 518 9.62 12.82 -18.34
CA ARG A 518 9.20 14.22 -18.19
C ARG A 518 8.03 14.35 -17.21
N TYR A 519 7.01 13.51 -17.33
CA TYR A 519 5.84 13.58 -16.44
C TYR A 519 6.15 13.09 -15.02
N ARG A 520 7.01 12.08 -14.86
CA ARG A 520 7.53 11.68 -13.54
C ARG A 520 8.34 12.81 -12.90
N GLN A 521 9.17 13.51 -13.66
CA GLN A 521 9.93 14.66 -13.13
C GLN A 521 8.99 15.79 -12.70
N MET A 522 7.99 16.14 -13.52
CA MET A 522 7.00 17.17 -13.17
C MET A 522 6.22 16.81 -11.90
N TYR A 523 5.89 15.53 -11.70
CA TYR A 523 5.28 15.05 -10.46
C TYR A 523 6.25 15.13 -9.27
N ALA A 524 7.51 14.74 -9.46
CA ALA A 524 8.55 14.83 -8.44
C ALA A 524 8.80 16.27 -7.99
N ASP A 525 8.86 17.22 -8.93
CA ASP A 525 9.04 18.66 -8.66
C ASP A 525 7.87 19.20 -7.83
N TYR A 526 6.64 18.76 -8.13
CA TYR A 526 5.47 19.10 -7.32
C TYR A 526 5.57 18.58 -5.89
N LEU A 527 6.03 17.34 -5.69
CA LEU A 527 6.24 16.79 -4.35
C LEU A 527 7.32 17.54 -3.58
N ASP A 528 8.42 17.90 -4.25
CA ASP A 528 9.48 18.71 -3.63
C ASP A 528 8.92 20.08 -3.21
N MET A 529 8.12 20.76 -4.07
CA MET A 529 7.43 22.01 -3.73
C MET A 529 6.47 21.87 -2.52
N LEU A 530 5.69 20.79 -2.45
CA LEU A 530 4.82 20.53 -1.29
C LEU A 530 5.61 20.41 0.03
N GLU A 531 6.85 19.92 -0.03
CA GLU A 531 7.72 19.72 1.14
C GLU A 531 8.48 21.00 1.51
N THR A 532 9.17 21.61 0.54
CA THR A 532 10.07 22.76 0.77
C THR A 532 9.32 24.07 0.91
N ASP A 533 8.34 24.31 0.05
CA ASP A 533 7.74 25.64 -0.09
C ASP A 533 6.47 25.75 0.76
N TYR A 534 5.69 24.67 0.84
CA TYR A 534 4.42 24.65 1.57
C TYR A 534 4.46 23.93 2.91
N HIS A 535 5.46 23.08 3.15
CA HIS A 535 5.53 22.23 4.35
C HIS A 535 4.23 21.44 4.60
N LEU A 536 3.65 20.84 3.56
CA LEU A 536 2.44 20.02 3.64
C LEU A 536 2.73 18.52 3.76
N ILE A 537 3.89 18.10 3.26
CA ILE A 537 4.42 16.74 3.39
C ILE A 537 5.87 16.80 3.88
N HIS A 538 6.40 15.71 4.41
CA HIS A 538 7.79 15.64 4.90
C HIS A 538 8.72 14.89 3.94
N LYS A 539 10.03 14.98 4.13
CA LYS A 539 11.00 14.37 3.19
C LYS A 539 10.81 12.86 2.97
N ASP A 540 10.41 12.11 3.99
CA ASP A 540 10.11 10.69 3.86
C ASP A 540 8.86 10.42 2.99
N ASP A 541 7.89 11.34 2.98
CA ASP A 541 6.73 11.29 2.09
C ASP A 541 7.17 11.58 0.67
N VAL A 542 8.02 12.58 0.43
CA VAL A 542 8.58 12.87 -0.90
C VAL A 542 9.25 11.63 -1.49
N GLU A 543 10.19 11.01 -0.77
CA GLU A 543 10.93 9.84 -1.23
C GLU A 543 10.02 8.62 -1.43
N THR A 544 8.95 8.49 -0.65
CA THR A 544 7.96 7.43 -0.83
C THR A 544 7.04 7.72 -2.02
N TYR A 545 6.46 8.92 -2.12
CA TYR A 545 5.41 9.30 -3.07
C TYR A 545 5.95 9.48 -4.48
N LYS A 546 7.22 9.88 -4.67
CA LYS A 546 7.88 9.88 -5.99
C LYS A 546 7.79 8.53 -6.71
N GLU A 547 7.67 7.46 -5.94
CA GLU A 547 7.52 6.09 -6.42
C GLU A 547 6.08 5.60 -6.20
N VAL A 548 5.50 5.78 -5.01
CA VAL A 548 4.18 5.23 -4.65
C VAL A 548 3.45 6.18 -3.71
N TYR A 549 2.49 6.94 -4.23
CA TYR A 549 1.51 7.63 -3.41
C TYR A 549 0.47 6.63 -2.84
N PRO A 550 0.31 6.54 -1.51
CA PRO A 550 -0.63 5.61 -0.90
C PRO A 550 -2.07 6.14 -1.04
N ILE A 551 -2.91 5.44 -1.80
CA ILE A 551 -4.33 5.80 -1.92
C ILE A 551 -5.14 5.45 -0.67
N PHE A 552 -4.61 4.59 0.20
CA PHE A 552 -5.11 4.30 1.54
C PHE A 552 -3.96 4.15 2.53
N ASP A 553 -4.26 4.33 3.82
CA ASP A 553 -3.26 4.24 4.89
C ASP A 553 -2.60 2.84 4.96
N SER A 554 -1.37 2.82 5.45
CA SER A 554 -0.66 1.55 5.69
C SER A 554 -1.34 0.76 6.81
N PHE A 555 -1.80 -0.45 6.48
CA PHE A 555 -2.35 -1.38 7.44
C PHE A 555 -1.59 -2.70 7.45
N TYR A 556 -1.18 -3.13 8.65
CA TYR A 556 -0.34 -4.31 8.84
C TYR A 556 -1.17 -5.47 9.38
N VAL A 557 -1.21 -6.56 8.61
CA VAL A 557 -1.79 -7.82 9.03
C VAL A 557 -0.68 -8.77 9.45
N PHE A 558 -0.89 -9.49 10.55
CA PHE A 558 0.03 -10.50 11.04
C PHE A 558 -0.59 -11.88 10.86
N TYR A 559 -0.25 -12.55 9.76
CA TYR A 559 -0.76 -13.87 9.40
C TYR A 559 -0.32 -14.97 10.40
N ASP A 560 0.82 -14.78 11.06
CA ASP A 560 1.42 -15.78 11.98
C ASP A 560 1.06 -15.58 13.46
N ARG A 561 0.34 -14.50 13.84
CA ARG A 561 -0.05 -14.31 15.25
C ARG A 561 -1.22 -15.24 15.56
N ALA A 562 -1.14 -15.92 16.71
CA ALA A 562 -2.27 -16.66 17.27
C ALA A 562 -3.53 -15.79 17.20
N PRO A 563 -4.68 -16.35 16.78
CA PRO A 563 -5.84 -15.57 16.36
C PRO A 563 -6.28 -14.62 17.49
N GLU A 564 -5.90 -13.36 17.38
CA GLU A 564 -6.50 -12.28 18.16
C GLU A 564 -7.97 -12.23 17.73
N ALA A 565 -8.79 -12.83 18.60
CA ALA A 565 -10.22 -13.14 18.48
C ALA A 565 -10.61 -14.14 17.36
N LYS A 566 -11.56 -15.02 17.71
CA LYS A 566 -12.30 -16.06 16.94
C LYS A 566 -12.91 -15.59 15.58
N ALA A 567 -12.15 -14.97 14.70
CA ALA A 567 -12.59 -14.65 13.35
C ALA A 567 -12.42 -15.90 12.48
N SER A 568 -13.54 -16.49 12.06
CA SER A 568 -13.59 -17.57 11.08
C SER A 568 -14.09 -17.01 9.76
N LEU A 569 -13.66 -17.59 8.63
CA LEU A 569 -14.11 -17.17 7.28
C LEU A 569 -15.64 -17.04 7.18
N LYS A 570 -16.39 -17.94 7.83
CA LYS A 570 -17.86 -17.94 7.87
C LYS A 570 -18.51 -16.63 8.32
N LYS A 571 -17.80 -15.79 9.07
CA LYS A 571 -18.32 -14.53 9.63
C LYS A 571 -17.74 -13.29 8.94
N MET A 572 -16.83 -13.46 7.98
CA MET A 572 -16.12 -12.32 7.40
C MET A 572 -16.99 -11.51 6.44
N LEU A 573 -18.06 -12.11 5.88
CA LEU A 573 -19.04 -11.44 5.03
C LEU A 573 -20.31 -10.98 5.78
N ASP A 574 -20.38 -11.18 7.10
CA ASP A 574 -21.43 -10.59 7.91
C ASP A 574 -21.06 -9.10 8.10
N PHE A 575 -21.79 -8.22 7.41
CA PHE A 575 -21.68 -6.76 7.49
C PHE A 575 -22.79 -6.20 8.36
#